data_AF-A0A1A8MGQ2-F1
#
_entry.id   AF-A0A1A8MGQ2-F1
#
_cell.length_a   1.000
_cell.length_b   1.000
_cell.length_c   1.000
_cell.angle_alpha   90.00
_cell.angle_beta   90.00
_cell.angle_gamma   90.00
#
_symmetry.space_group_name_H-M   'P 1'
#
loop_
_entity.id
_entity.type
_entity.pdbx_description
1 polymer ?
#
loop_
_entity_poly.entity_id
_entity_poly.type
_entity_poly.pdbx_seq_one_letter_code
_entity_poly.pdbx_strand_id
1 'polypeptide(L)'
;EENIFVEIQDFGGSNDVTVTIHVKNFPTKTRTLASTTVTLRKDKNFQDFGKVTIPAAEFINSRVNKVFLQAEFSTGTTLETYVLVSFQSGFIFIQTDKPIYNPGTLVQYRVFAMG
;
A
#
# COMPACT_ATOMS: atom_id res chain seq x y z
N GLU A 1 4.35 1.22 -2.73
CA GLU A 1 3.26 2.22 -2.68
C GLU A 1 2.02 1.53 -3.23
N GLU A 2 0.88 1.68 -2.58
CA GLU A 2 -0.39 1.08 -3.00
C GLU A 2 -1.43 2.16 -3.27
N ASN A 3 -2.29 1.94 -4.26
CA ASN A 3 -3.39 2.84 -4.61
C ASN A 3 -4.69 2.35 -3.96
N ILE A 4 -5.34 3.23 -3.20
CA ILE A 4 -6.66 3.01 -2.61
C ILE A 4 -7.67 3.83 -3.41
N PHE A 5 -8.56 3.15 -4.13
CA PHE A 5 -9.65 3.82 -4.84
C PHE A 5 -10.75 4.22 -3.87
N VAL A 6 -11.24 5.46 -3.97
CA VAL A 6 -12.36 5.97 -3.18
C VAL A 6 -13.31 6.72 -4.10
N GLU A 7 -14.61 6.48 -3.91
CA GLU A 7 -15.67 7.14 -4.67
C GLU A 7 -16.87 7.48 -3.78
N ILE A 8 -17.70 8.41 -4.26
CA ILE A 8 -19.07 8.63 -3.77
C ILE A 8 -20.01 8.49 -4.96
N GLN A 9 -20.92 7.53 -4.88
CA GLN A 9 -21.96 7.33 -5.90
C GLN A 9 -23.14 8.28 -5.63
N ASP A 10 -23.75 8.79 -6.71
CA ASP A 10 -24.95 9.63 -6.67
C ASP A 10 -24.86 10.84 -5.72
N PHE A 11 -23.68 11.49 -5.64
CA PHE A 11 -23.49 12.64 -4.77
C PHE A 11 -24.26 13.86 -5.29
N GLY A 12 -25.37 14.19 -4.63
CA GLY A 12 -26.21 15.36 -4.95
C GLY A 12 -25.61 16.71 -4.55
N GLY A 13 -24.47 16.74 -3.87
CA GLY A 13 -23.79 17.97 -3.45
C GLY A 13 -22.92 18.58 -4.56
N SER A 14 -22.68 19.89 -4.48
CA SER A 14 -21.75 20.62 -5.37
C SER A 14 -20.38 20.86 -4.77
N ASN A 15 -20.20 20.60 -3.46
CA ASN A 15 -18.98 20.90 -2.74
C ASN A 15 -17.99 19.73 -2.84
N ASP A 16 -16.71 20.06 -2.87
CA ASP A 16 -15.64 19.08 -2.77
C ASP A 16 -15.73 18.31 -1.44
N VAL A 17 -15.47 16.99 -1.51
CA VAL A 17 -15.46 16.12 -0.32
C VAL A 17 -14.03 15.70 -0.06
N THR A 18 -13.52 15.99 1.14
CA THR A 18 -12.20 15.51 1.55
C THR A 18 -12.34 14.15 2.19
N VAL A 19 -11.51 13.19 1.77
CA VAL A 19 -11.42 11.87 2.38
C VAL A 19 -10.04 11.68 2.95
N THR A 20 -9.98 11.40 4.24
CA THR A 20 -8.74 11.02 4.92
C THR A 20 -8.68 9.52 5.04
N ILE A 21 -7.66 8.91 4.45
CA ILE A 21 -7.45 7.47 4.46
C ILE A 21 -6.38 7.16 5.50
N HIS A 22 -6.71 6.32 6.47
CA HIS A 22 -5.83 5.85 7.52
C HIS A 22 -5.56 4.35 7.37
N VAL A 23 -4.31 3.97 7.52
CA VAL A 23 -3.94 2.59 7.79
C VAL A 23 -3.63 2.48 9.27
N LYS A 24 -4.37 1.64 10.00
CA LYS A 24 -4.23 1.45 11.45
C LYS A 24 -3.75 0.04 11.79
N ASN A 25 -3.04 -0.08 12.91
CA ASN A 25 -2.48 -1.35 13.35
C ASN A 25 -3.58 -2.36 13.76
N PHE A 26 -3.36 -3.63 13.45
CA PHE A 26 -4.22 -4.73 13.90
C PHE A 26 -3.67 -5.35 15.20
N PRO A 27 -4.52 -5.83 16.13
CA PRO A 27 -5.98 -5.72 16.15
C PRO A 27 -6.49 -4.44 16.82
N THR A 28 -5.62 -3.65 17.46
CA THR A 28 -6.03 -2.66 18.46
C THR A 28 -6.49 -1.32 17.88
N LYS A 29 -6.12 -0.98 16.63
CA LYS A 29 -6.39 0.32 15.99
C LYS A 29 -5.86 1.54 16.77
N THR A 30 -4.90 1.34 17.67
CA THR A 30 -4.37 2.39 18.55
C THR A 30 -3.31 3.26 17.87
N ARG A 31 -2.74 2.80 16.75
CA ARG A 31 -1.69 3.49 15.99
C ARG A 31 -2.10 3.62 14.53
N THR A 32 -1.94 4.82 13.99
CA THR A 32 -1.96 5.06 12.54
C THR A 32 -0.57 4.79 11.99
N LEU A 33 -0.46 3.79 11.12
CA LEU A 33 0.79 3.35 10.48
C LEU A 33 1.13 4.21 9.25
N ALA A 34 0.11 4.67 8.52
CA ALA A 34 0.24 5.55 7.38
C ALA A 34 -1.08 6.30 7.16
N SER A 35 -1.02 7.45 6.49
CA SER A 35 -2.20 8.23 6.16
C SER A 35 -2.00 8.98 4.85
N THR A 36 -3.09 9.21 4.14
CA THR A 36 -3.13 10.13 2.99
C THR A 36 -4.47 10.82 2.93
N THR A 37 -4.57 11.88 2.14
CA THR A 37 -5.80 12.65 1.96
C THR A 37 -6.04 12.87 0.48
N VAL A 38 -7.29 12.68 0.05
CA VAL A 38 -7.74 12.96 -1.32
C VAL A 38 -8.95 13.88 -1.29
N THR A 39 -9.11 14.69 -2.34
CA THR A 39 -10.27 15.57 -2.51
C THR A 39 -11.10 15.10 -3.68
N LEU A 40 -12.28 14.58 -3.39
CA LEU A 40 -13.24 14.13 -4.39
C LEU A 40 -13.98 15.35 -4.94
N ARG A 41 -13.83 15.57 -6.24
CA ARG A 41 -14.37 16.75 -6.93
C ARG A 41 -15.39 16.36 -7.98
N LYS A 42 -16.29 17.29 -8.29
CA LYS A 42 -17.33 17.09 -9.30
C LYS A 42 -16.77 16.86 -10.71
N ASP A 43 -15.70 17.54 -11.09
CA ASP A 43 -15.04 17.37 -12.40
C ASP A 43 -14.36 15.99 -12.55
N LYS A 44 -14.15 15.30 -11.44
CA LYS A 44 -13.63 13.93 -11.36
C LYS A 44 -14.70 12.91 -10.97
N ASN A 45 -15.99 13.24 -11.14
CA ASN A 45 -17.11 12.37 -10.76
C ASN A 45 -17.06 11.88 -9.30
N PHE A 46 -16.50 12.68 -8.40
CA PHE A 46 -16.31 12.33 -6.99
C PHE A 46 -15.58 11.00 -6.75
N GLN A 47 -14.55 10.72 -7.56
CA GLN A 47 -13.68 9.55 -7.42
C GLN A 47 -12.20 9.94 -7.56
N ASP A 48 -11.31 9.31 -6.78
CA ASP A 48 -9.86 9.47 -6.91
C ASP A 48 -9.10 8.30 -6.25
N PHE A 49 -7.77 8.26 -6.43
CA PHE A 49 -6.87 7.32 -5.78
C PHE A 49 -6.05 7.99 -4.68
N GLY A 50 -6.15 7.45 -3.46
CA GLY A 50 -5.24 7.77 -2.37
C GLY A 50 -4.04 6.83 -2.37
N LYS A 51 -2.85 7.39 -2.49
CA LYS A 51 -1.59 6.62 -2.40
C LYS A 51 -1.15 6.46 -0.97
N VAL A 52 -0.91 5.21 -0.55
CA VAL A 52 -0.41 4.89 0.78
C VAL A 52 0.81 3.98 0.70
N THR A 53 1.81 4.28 1.52
CA THR A 53 2.96 3.40 1.74
C THR A 53 3.07 3.15 3.23
N ILE A 54 2.98 1.88 3.63
CA ILE A 54 3.17 1.49 5.02
C ILE A 54 4.67 1.23 5.23
N PRO A 55 5.32 1.83 6.25
CA PRO A 55 6.71 1.54 6.53
C PRO A 55 6.92 0.06 6.86
N ALA A 56 7.83 -0.61 6.16
CA ALA A 56 8.13 -2.03 6.41
C ALA A 56 8.60 -2.31 7.84
N ALA A 57 9.20 -1.31 8.49
CA ALA A 57 9.62 -1.35 9.89
C ALA A 57 8.48 -1.71 10.87
N GLU A 58 7.22 -1.39 10.52
CA GLU A 58 6.05 -1.71 11.35
C GLU A 58 5.79 -3.22 11.47
N PHE A 59 6.35 -4.03 10.58
CA PHE A 59 6.09 -5.47 10.53
C PHE A 59 7.34 -6.33 10.72
N ILE A 60 8.52 -5.73 10.95
CA ILE A 60 9.75 -6.50 11.21
C ILE A 60 9.52 -7.43 12.42
N ASN A 61 9.76 -8.73 12.23
CA ASN A 61 9.54 -9.80 13.22
C ASN A 61 8.08 -9.95 13.71
N SER A 62 7.11 -9.33 13.05
CA SER A 62 5.69 -9.43 13.40
C SER A 62 5.08 -10.72 12.85
N ARG A 63 4.29 -11.40 13.68
CA ARG A 63 3.38 -12.47 13.22
C ARG A 63 2.05 -11.92 12.69
N VAL A 64 1.82 -10.62 12.84
CA VAL A 64 0.61 -9.93 12.37
C VAL A 64 0.86 -9.47 10.93
N ASN A 65 0.06 -10.00 10.02
CA ASN A 65 0.04 -9.64 8.61
C ASN A 65 -1.25 -8.92 8.22
N LYS A 66 -1.85 -8.17 9.14
CA LYS A 66 -3.13 -7.47 8.93
C LYS A 66 -3.03 -6.02 9.33
N VAL A 67 -3.78 -5.18 8.63
CA VAL A 67 -4.04 -3.78 8.99
C VAL A 67 -5.51 -3.46 8.82
N PHE A 68 -5.97 -2.42 9.52
CA PHE A 68 -7.25 -1.79 9.22
C PHE A 68 -7.03 -0.66 8.23
N LEU A 69 -7.86 -0.60 7.20
CA LEU A 69 -7.95 0.52 6.28
C LEU A 69 -9.25 1.26 6.59
N GLN A 70 -9.14 2.55 6.89
CA GLN A 70 -10.28 3.39 7.24
C GLN A 70 -10.29 4.63 6.35
N ALA A 71 -11.44 4.93 5.74
CA ALA A 71 -11.66 6.13 4.94
C ALA A 71 -12.70 7.01 5.65
N GLU A 72 -12.26 8.18 6.13
CA GLU A 72 -13.09 9.16 6.82
C GLU A 72 -13.45 10.29 5.85
N PHE A 73 -14.73 10.39 5.51
CA PHE A 73 -15.25 11.41 4.60
C PHE A 73 -15.65 12.65 5.41
N SER A 74 -15.36 13.84 4.89
CA SER A 74 -15.75 15.11 5.53
C SER A 74 -17.27 15.30 5.64
N THR A 75 -18.06 14.45 4.98
CA THR A 75 -19.52 14.36 5.11
C THR A 75 -19.97 13.66 6.41
N GLY A 76 -19.04 13.07 7.17
CA GLY A 76 -19.30 12.36 8.43
C GLY A 76 -19.46 10.84 8.28
N THR A 77 -19.35 10.30 7.06
CA THR A 77 -19.33 8.85 6.82
C THR A 77 -17.93 8.30 6.98
N THR A 78 -17.83 7.11 7.58
CA THR A 78 -16.56 6.39 7.72
C THR A 78 -16.72 4.97 7.20
N LEU A 79 -15.87 4.57 6.27
CA LEU A 79 -15.77 3.20 5.78
C LEU A 79 -14.55 2.53 6.39
N GLU A 80 -14.68 1.25 6.74
CA GLU A 80 -13.58 0.49 7.33
C GLU A 80 -13.56 -0.94 6.79
N THR A 81 -12.35 -1.45 6.56
CA THR A 81 -12.11 -2.87 6.29
C THR A 81 -10.78 -3.30 6.92
N TYR A 82 -10.52 -4.61 6.95
CA TYR A 82 -9.18 -5.13 7.22
C TYR A 82 -8.61 -5.80 5.98
N VAL A 83 -7.31 -5.68 5.77
CA VAL A 83 -6.61 -6.29 4.64
C VAL A 83 -5.36 -7.02 5.12
N LEU A 84 -4.94 -8.02 4.35
CA LEU A 84 -3.66 -8.69 4.57
C LEU A 84 -2.53 -7.84 3.97
N VAL A 85 -1.38 -7.80 4.63
CA VAL A 85 -0.15 -7.19 4.09
C VAL A 85 0.84 -8.29 3.72
N SER A 86 1.60 -8.06 2.65
CA SER A 86 2.70 -8.92 2.21
C SER A 86 4.02 -8.19 2.33
N PHE A 87 5.08 -8.92 2.70
CA PHE A 87 6.46 -8.43 2.67
C PHE A 87 7.11 -8.58 1.29
N GLN A 88 6.37 -9.06 0.30
CA GLN A 88 6.88 -9.19 -1.06
C GLN A 88 7.00 -7.80 -1.68
N SER A 89 8.20 -7.22 -1.59
CA SER A 89 8.51 -5.87 -2.08
C SER A 89 9.21 -5.87 -3.44
N GLY A 90 9.34 -7.01 -4.10
CA GLY A 90 10.04 -7.09 -5.37
C GLY A 90 10.59 -8.47 -5.70
N PHE A 91 11.50 -8.49 -6.67
CA PHE A 91 12.14 -9.68 -7.19
C PHE A 91 13.65 -9.50 -7.24
N ILE A 92 14.36 -10.58 -6.90
CA ILE A 92 15.81 -10.66 -7.05
C ILE A 92 16.09 -11.63 -8.21
N PHE A 93 16.82 -11.14 -9.21
CA PHE A 93 17.28 -11.95 -10.34
C PHE A 93 18.79 -12.10 -10.25
N ILE A 94 19.24 -13.35 -10.20
CA ILE A 94 20.66 -13.69 -10.18
C ILE A 94 21.03 -14.20 -11.57
N GLN A 95 22.05 -13.59 -12.17
CA GLN A 95 22.60 -14.04 -13.44
C GLN A 95 24.07 -14.38 -13.25
N THR A 96 24.41 -15.63 -13.54
CA THR A 96 25.80 -16.09 -13.66
C THR A 96 26.29 -15.92 -15.10
N ASP A 97 27.61 -15.90 -15.31
CA ASP A 97 28.19 -15.81 -16.64
C ASP A 97 27.93 -17.06 -17.49
N LYS A 98 27.80 -18.23 -16.84
CA LYS A 98 27.46 -19.53 -17.46
C LYS A 98 26.49 -20.34 -16.59
N PRO A 99 25.74 -21.30 -17.17
CA PRO A 99 24.84 -22.17 -16.41
C PRO A 99 25.53 -23.39 -15.75
N ILE A 100 26.75 -23.76 -16.17
CA ILE A 100 27.49 -24.93 -15.66
C ILE A 100 29.01 -24.65 -15.62
N TYR A 101 29.71 -25.23 -14.63
CA TYR A 101 31.12 -24.98 -14.35
C TYR A 101 31.91 -26.26 -14.12
N ASN A 102 33.19 -26.24 -14.47
CA ASN A 102 34.14 -27.27 -14.08
C ASN A 102 34.72 -26.97 -12.68
N PRO A 103 35.11 -28.00 -11.91
CA PRO A 103 35.80 -27.79 -10.64
C PRO A 103 37.02 -26.86 -10.76
N GLY A 104 37.18 -25.95 -9.82
CA GLY A 104 38.29 -24.99 -9.79
C GLY A 104 38.12 -23.74 -10.65
N THR A 105 37.02 -23.60 -11.40
CA THR A 105 36.75 -22.38 -12.16
C THR A 105 36.04 -21.31 -11.33
N LEU A 106 36.40 -20.05 -11.55
CA LEU A 106 35.75 -18.90 -10.91
C LEU A 106 34.41 -18.60 -11.58
N VAL A 107 33.37 -18.40 -10.77
CA VAL A 107 32.02 -18.03 -11.22
C VAL A 107 31.87 -16.52 -11.12
N GLN A 108 31.52 -15.87 -12.22
CA GLN A 108 31.12 -14.46 -12.20
C GLN A 108 29.60 -14.37 -12.14
N TYR A 109 29.09 -13.49 -11.29
CA TYR A 109 27.66 -13.26 -11.18
C TYR A 109 27.34 -11.79 -11.00
N ARG A 110 26.11 -11.44 -11.35
CA ARG A 110 25.51 -10.15 -11.06
C ARG A 110 24.10 -10.35 -10.53
N VAL A 111 23.68 -9.41 -9.69
CA VAL A 111 22.37 -9.43 -9.05
C VAL A 111 21.61 -8.20 -9.49
N PHE A 112 20.37 -8.40 -9.92
CA PHE A 112 19.42 -7.33 -10.20
C PHE A 112 18.30 -7.39 -9.17
N ALA A 113 18.05 -6.27 -8.50
CA ALA A 113 16.92 -6.09 -7.62
C ALA A 113 15.90 -5.18 -8.31
N MET A 114 14.67 -5.65 -8.48
CA MET A 114 13.54 -4.84 -8.95
C MET A 114 12.50 -4.74 -7.84
N GLY A 115 12.05 -3.52 -7.54
CA GLY A 115 11.02 -3.23 -6.54
C GLY A 115 10.15 -2.07 -6.97
#